data_AF-A0A0R1M8N1-F1
#
_entry.id   AF-A0A0R1M8N1-F1
#
_cell.length_a   1.000
_cell.length_b   1.000
_cell.length_c   1.000
_cell.angle_alpha   90.00
_cell.angle_beta   90.00
_cell.angle_gamma   90.00
#
_symmetry.space_group_name_H-M   'P 1'
#
loop_
_entity.id
_entity.type
_entity.pdbx_description
1 polymer ?
#
loop_
_entity_poly.entity_id
_entity_poly.type
_entity_poly.pdbx_seq_one_letter_code
_entity_poly.pdbx_strand_id
1 'polypeptide(L)'
;MKHFGVGDTIAIHRRSDNEDTVLVSAWSIKKCRTLSELYQKYSPAAVGMEQAELAQMYSEEDIKKNGLLAIKIKLLKPNFE
;
A
#
# COMPACT_ATOMS: atom_id res chain seq x y z
N MET A 1 11.91 -0.98 -13.84
CA MET A 1 12.48 -0.01 -12.89
C MET A 1 11.84 -0.23 -11.53
N LYS A 2 12.63 -0.43 -10.45
CA LYS A 2 12.11 -0.30 -9.08
C LYS A 2 12.70 0.99 -8.51
N HIS A 3 12.02 2.11 -8.75
CA HIS A 3 12.30 3.40 -8.10
C HIS A 3 11.72 3.49 -6.69
N PHE A 4 11.22 2.36 -6.15
CA PHE A 4 10.50 2.30 -4.90
C PHE A 4 11.06 1.15 -4.02
N GLY A 5 11.58 1.52 -2.85
CA GLY A 5 12.34 0.69 -1.93
C GLY A 5 12.09 1.03 -0.46
N VAL A 6 12.69 0.24 0.43
CA VAL A 6 12.64 0.49 1.87
C VAL A 6 13.47 1.72 2.21
N GLY A 7 12.93 2.62 3.03
CA GLY A 7 13.54 3.91 3.37
C GLY A 7 12.99 5.08 2.56
N ASP A 8 12.34 4.82 1.43
CA ASP A 8 11.76 5.88 0.60
C ASP A 8 10.64 6.61 1.33
N THR A 9 10.53 7.91 1.04
CA THR A 9 9.43 8.76 1.54
C THR A 9 8.32 8.82 0.49
N ILE A 10 7.09 8.56 0.91
CA ILE A 10 5.88 8.65 0.10
C ILE A 10 5.06 9.84 0.62
N ALA A 11 4.68 10.73 -0.28
CA ALA A 11 3.65 11.74 -0.03
C ALA A 11 2.28 11.18 -0.44
N ILE A 12 1.36 11.06 0.52
CA ILE A 12 -0.02 10.66 0.27
C ILE A 12 -0.88 11.92 0.31
N HIS A 13 -1.37 12.34 -0.85
CA HIS A 13 -2.27 13.50 -0.96
C HIS A 13 -3.67 13.12 -0.47
N ARG A 14 -4.20 13.88 0.50
CA ARG A 14 -5.57 13.69 0.99
C ARG A 14 -6.59 14.46 0.16
N ARG A 15 -6.16 15.58 -0.44
CA ARG A 15 -6.92 16.42 -1.36
C ARG A 15 -6.04 16.76 -2.57
N SER A 16 -6.70 17.21 -3.64
CA SER A 16 -6.04 17.62 -4.88
C SER A 16 -5.39 19.01 -4.81
N ASP A 17 -5.48 19.72 -3.68
CA ASP A 17 -4.69 20.94 -3.46
C ASP A 17 -3.25 20.59 -3.06
N ASN A 18 -2.32 21.52 -3.35
CA ASN A 18 -0.91 21.18 -3.50
C ASN A 18 -0.14 20.92 -2.20
N GLU A 19 -0.75 20.96 -1.01
CA GLU A 19 0.00 20.83 0.25
C GLU A 19 -0.65 19.96 1.33
N ASP A 20 -1.94 19.55 1.20
CA ASP A 20 -2.61 18.61 2.13
C ASP A 20 -2.10 17.18 1.91
N THR A 21 -0.99 16.87 2.59
CA THR A 21 -0.27 15.61 2.42
C THR A 21 0.12 14.95 3.74
N VAL A 22 0.19 13.62 3.71
CA VAL A 22 0.77 12.80 4.77
C VAL A 22 2.09 12.24 4.28
N LEU A 23 3.19 12.60 4.95
CA LEU A 23 4.49 12.01 4.66
C LEU A 23 4.67 10.72 5.45
N VAL A 24 4.94 9.64 4.74
CA VAL A 24 5.21 8.32 5.32
C VAL A 24 6.49 7.73 4.74
N SER A 25 7.19 6.92 5.52
CA SER A 25 8.34 6.16 5.06
C SER A 25 7.94 4.71 4.78
N ALA A 26 8.40 4.15 3.66
CA ALA A 26 8.30 2.73 3.39
C ALA A 26 9.23 1.94 4.32
N TRP A 27 8.67 1.33 5.36
CA TRP A 27 9.44 0.59 6.38
C TRP A 27 9.75 -0.84 5.95
N SER A 28 8.83 -1.49 5.24
CA SER A 28 9.02 -2.84 4.72
C SER A 28 8.19 -3.04 3.47
N ILE A 29 8.74 -3.76 2.49
CA ILE A 29 8.04 -4.11 1.26
C ILE A 29 8.12 -5.62 1.08
N LYS A 30 6.97 -6.29 1.00
CA LYS A 30 6.89 -7.70 0.64
C LYS A 30 6.16 -7.88 -0.68
N LYS A 31 6.71 -8.72 -1.55
CA LYS A 31 6.02 -9.18 -2.75
C LYS A 31 5.04 -10.29 -2.39
N CYS A 32 3.84 -10.21 -2.93
CA CYS A 32 2.81 -11.24 -2.88
C CYS A 32 2.42 -11.60 -4.32
N ARG A 33 2.08 -12.87 -4.55
CA ARG A 33 1.65 -13.37 -5.86
C ARG A 33 0.13 -13.39 -6.01
N THR A 34 -0.60 -13.44 -4.89
CA THR A 34 -2.06 -13.48 -4.84
C THR A 34 -2.57 -12.70 -3.64
N LEU A 35 -3.86 -12.35 -3.64
CA LEU A 35 -4.53 -11.77 -2.46
C LEU A 35 -4.48 -12.74 -1.27
N SER A 36 -4.69 -14.04 -1.49
CA SER A 36 -4.62 -15.02 -0.41
C SER A 36 -3.25 -15.02 0.28
N GLU A 37 -2.14 -14.85 -0.47
CA GLU A 37 -0.80 -14.76 0.14
C GLU A 37 -0.65 -13.48 0.99
N LEU A 38 -1.28 -12.37 0.60
CA LEU A 38 -1.32 -11.14 1.40
C LEU A 38 -2.03 -11.40 2.73
N TYR A 39 -3.23 -11.99 2.70
CA TYR A 39 -4.07 -12.22 3.88
C TYR A 39 -3.61 -13.37 4.77
N GLN A 40 -2.73 -14.26 4.29
CA GLN A 40 -1.99 -15.19 5.15
C GLN A 40 -0.95 -14.49 6.03
N LYS A 41 -0.43 -13.33 5.59
CA LYS A 41 0.65 -12.59 6.28
C LYS A 41 0.13 -11.43 7.11
N TYR A 42 -0.97 -10.82 6.69
CA TYR A 42 -1.52 -9.61 7.31
C TYR A 42 -3.02 -9.78 7.53
N SER A 43 -3.51 -9.38 8.70
CA SER A 43 -4.94 -9.40 9.00
C SER A 43 -5.71 -8.36 8.18
N PRO A 44 -7.02 -8.55 7.97
CA PRO A 44 -7.87 -7.53 7.36
C PRO A 44 -7.75 -6.15 8.01
N ALA A 45 -7.68 -6.11 9.35
CA ALA A 45 -7.46 -4.87 10.10
C ALA A 45 -6.14 -4.15 9.75
N ALA A 46 -5.07 -4.90 9.43
CA ALA A 46 -3.80 -4.31 9.03
C ALA A 46 -3.79 -3.83 7.56
N VAL A 47 -4.59 -4.47 6.69
CA VAL A 47 -4.79 -4.04 5.29
C VAL A 47 -5.80 -2.89 5.22
N GLY A 48 -6.71 -2.79 6.19
CA GLY A 48 -7.79 -1.81 6.24
C GLY A 48 -9.05 -2.23 5.49
N MET A 49 -9.13 -3.48 5.02
CA MET A 49 -10.28 -4.02 4.29
C MET A 49 -10.32 -5.55 4.34
N GLU A 50 -11.48 -6.11 4.00
CA GLU A 50 -11.63 -7.55 3.86
C GLU A 50 -11.11 -8.06 2.51
N GLN A 51 -10.69 -9.33 2.47
CA GLN A 51 -10.17 -9.94 1.24
C GLN A 51 -11.18 -9.88 0.08
N ALA A 52 -12.47 -10.10 0.39
CA ALA A 52 -13.54 -10.06 -0.60
C ALA A 52 -13.73 -8.66 -1.20
N GLU A 53 -13.57 -7.60 -0.40
CA GLU A 53 -13.66 -6.21 -0.87
C GLU A 53 -12.49 -5.87 -1.79
N LEU A 54 -11.27 -6.30 -1.43
CA LEU A 54 -10.08 -6.03 -2.24
C LEU A 54 -10.13 -6.76 -3.58
N ALA A 55 -10.72 -7.97 -3.59
CA ALA A 55 -10.92 -8.76 -4.80
C ALA A 55 -11.93 -8.15 -5.78
N GLN A 56 -12.85 -7.28 -5.31
CA GLN A 56 -13.76 -6.55 -6.19
C GLN A 56 -13.05 -5.39 -6.91
N MET A 57 -12.01 -4.82 -6.30
CA MET A 57 -11.25 -3.70 -6.86
C MET A 57 -10.16 -4.15 -7.84
N TYR A 58 -9.53 -5.31 -7.58
CA TYR A 58 -8.42 -5.82 -8.37
C TYR A 58 -8.64 -7.29 -8.74
N SER A 59 -8.73 -7.56 -10.04
CA SER A 59 -8.87 -8.91 -10.56
C SER A 59 -7.59 -9.74 -10.33
N GLU A 60 -7.72 -11.06 -10.29
CA GLU A 60 -6.54 -11.95 -10.21
C GLU A 60 -5.63 -11.80 -11.44
N GLU A 61 -6.18 -11.48 -12.60
CA GLU A 61 -5.44 -11.29 -13.84
C GLU A 61 -4.57 -10.03 -13.76
N ASP A 62 -5.11 -8.94 -13.25
CA ASP A 62 -4.35 -7.70 -13.02
C ASP A 62 -3.24 -7.90 -12.01
N ILE A 63 -3.50 -8.66 -10.95
CA ILE A 63 -2.50 -9.00 -9.93
C ILE A 63 -1.39 -9.88 -10.53
N LYS A 64 -1.72 -10.86 -11.37
CA LYS A 64 -0.72 -11.70 -12.05
C LYS A 64 0.13 -10.88 -13.04
N LYS A 65 -0.48 -9.93 -13.75
CA LYS A 65 0.19 -9.08 -14.73
C LYS A 65 1.11 -8.05 -14.10
N ASN A 66 0.64 -7.37 -13.04
CA ASN A 66 1.35 -6.22 -12.46
C ASN A 66 2.12 -6.58 -11.17
N GLY A 67 1.78 -7.69 -10.52
CA GLY A 67 2.27 -8.08 -9.21
C GLY A 67 1.57 -7.35 -8.06
N LEU A 68 1.69 -7.90 -6.85
CA LEU A 68 1.14 -7.32 -5.62
C LEU A 68 2.25 -7.01 -4.63
N LEU A 69 2.23 -5.80 -4.06
CA LEU A 69 3.18 -5.37 -3.03
C LEU A 69 2.43 -5.00 -1.75
N ALA A 70 2.81 -5.66 -0.64
CA ALA A 70 2.41 -5.26 0.69
C ALA A 70 3.46 -4.30 1.25
N ILE A 71 3.08 -3.04 1.48
CA ILE A 71 3.98 -1.99 1.94
C ILE A 71 3.59 -1.61 3.37
N LYS A 72 4.48 -1.92 4.33
CA LYS A 72 4.36 -1.40 5.68
C LYS A 72 4.93 0.01 5.70
N ILE A 73 4.08 0.98 6.01
CA ILE A 73 4.47 2.40 6.10
C ILE A 73 4.60 2.83 7.56
N LYS A 74 5.50 3.79 7.82
CA LYS A 74 5.62 4.50 9.09
C LYS A 74 5.32 5.98 8.87
N LEU A 75 4.40 6.54 9.65
CA LEU A 75 4.10 7.97 9.61
C LEU A 75 5.34 8.78 10.01
N LEU A 76 5.76 9.73 9.18
CA LEU A 76 6.88 10.63 9.46
C LEU A 76 6.38 11.96 10.00
N LYS A 77 5.50 12.63 9.25
CA LYS A 77 4.95 13.93 9.61
C LYS A 77 3.61 14.14 8.89
N PRO A 78 2.52 14.44 9.61
CA PRO A 78 1.32 15.00 8.99
C PRO A 78 1.60 16.45 8.59
N ASN A 79 1.29 16.83 7.34
CA ASN A 79 1.35 18.22 6.86
C ASN A 79 -0.03 18.65 6.39
N PHE A 80 -0.97 18.64 7.33
CA PHE A 80 -2.36 19.03 7.14
C PHE A 80 -2.85 19.70 8.43
N GLU A 81 -3.76 20.67 8.29
CA GLU A 81 -4.46 21.29 9.43
C GLU A 81 -5.49 20.35 10.07
#